data_AF-A0A9E5N7M9-F1
#
_entry.id   AF-A0A9E5N7M9-F1
#
_cell.length_a   1.000
_cell.length_b   1.000
_cell.length_c   1.000
_cell.angle_alpha   90.00
_cell.angle_beta   90.00
_cell.angle_gamma   90.00
#
_symmetry.space_group_name_H-M   'P 1'
#
loop_
_entity.id
_entity.type
_entity.pdbx_description
1 polymer ?
#
loop_
_entity_poly.entity_id
_entity_poly.type
_entity_poly.pdbx_seq_one_letter_code
_entity_poly.pdbx_strand_id
1 'polypeptide(L)'
;MLEVKDVEELPNGGAKYNWVYKMAGVRLEGASETTEYAPNERIVVRSKGGIESTLAYDYQREGDGTRLTVSVDYKIPIPLVGKLAESFILKLNEREAETVLGNLKDRL
;
A
#
# COMPACT_ATOMS: atom_id res chain seq x y z
N MET A 1 -10.31 -7.75 -0.48
CA MET A 1 -10.44 -7.56 -1.95
C MET A 1 -10.04 -6.13 -2.23
N LEU A 2 -9.06 -5.97 -3.12
CA LEU A 2 -8.56 -4.69 -3.61
C LEU A 2 -8.94 -4.57 -5.08
N GLU A 3 -9.50 -3.44 -5.47
CA GLU A 3 -9.75 -3.07 -6.86
C GLU A 3 -9.02 -1.76 -7.15
N VAL A 4 -8.41 -1.66 -8.33
CA VAL A 4 -7.74 -0.45 -8.84
C VAL A 4 -8.35 -0.12 -10.20
N LYS A 5 -8.68 1.16 -10.42
CA LYS A 5 -9.29 1.65 -11.65
C LYS A 5 -8.83 3.07 -11.96
N ASP A 6 -9.19 3.56 -13.14
CA ASP A 6 -8.91 4.93 -13.59
C ASP A 6 -7.42 5.27 -13.48
N VAL A 7 -6.55 4.34 -13.91
CA VAL A 7 -5.10 4.49 -13.83
C VAL A 7 -4.64 5.46 -14.91
N GLU A 8 -3.95 6.52 -14.48
CA GLU A 8 -3.33 7.50 -15.37
C GLU A 8 -1.84 7.62 -15.02
N GLU A 9 -0.98 7.51 -16.02
CA GLU A 9 0.46 7.74 -15.87
C GLU A 9 0.75 9.21 -15.59
N LEU A 10 1.77 9.46 -14.76
CA LEU A 10 2.21 10.79 -14.39
C LEU A 10 3.55 11.13 -15.06
N PRO A 11 3.86 12.41 -15.31
CA PRO A 11 5.13 12.82 -15.91
C PRO A 11 6.39 12.40 -15.14
N ASN A 12 6.27 12.10 -13.84
CA ASN A 12 7.38 11.61 -13.03
C ASN A 12 7.67 10.10 -13.21
N GLY A 13 6.91 9.40 -14.06
CA GLY A 13 7.01 7.95 -14.26
C GLY A 13 6.16 7.12 -13.29
N GLY A 14 5.49 7.76 -12.33
CA GLY A 14 4.51 7.13 -11.46
C GLY A 14 3.11 7.10 -12.07
N ALA A 15 2.11 6.86 -11.21
CA ALA A 15 0.71 6.87 -11.61
C ALA A 15 -0.20 7.52 -10.56
N LYS A 16 -1.38 7.98 -11.01
CA LYS A 16 -2.54 8.25 -10.15
C LYS A 16 -3.66 7.27 -10.50
N TYR A 17 -4.43 6.86 -9.50
CA TYR A 17 -5.48 5.86 -9.68
C TYR A 17 -6.51 5.91 -8.55
N ASN A 18 -7.70 5.37 -8.81
CA ASN A 18 -8.73 5.17 -7.80
C ASN A 18 -8.69 3.73 -7.29
N TRP A 19 -9.02 3.53 -6.01
CA TRP A 19 -9.02 2.21 -5.39
C TRP A 19 -10.26 1.97 -4.54
N VAL A 20 -10.60 0.69 -4.39
CA VAL A 20 -11.57 0.18 -3.43
C VAL A 20 -10.92 -0.93 -2.64
N TYR A 21 -10.97 -0.83 -1.32
CA TYR A 21 -10.41 -1.82 -0.41
C TYR A 21 -11.44 -2.24 0.63
N LYS A 22 -11.61 -3.55 0.81
CA LYS A 22 -12.48 -4.11 1.84
C LYS A 22 -11.67 -4.53 3.06
N MET A 23 -11.68 -3.71 4.10
CA MET A 23 -11.01 -3.95 5.38
C MET A 23 -12.03 -4.43 6.42
N ALA A 24 -11.86 -5.64 6.97
CA ALA A 24 -12.69 -6.17 8.06
C ALA A 24 -14.22 -6.01 7.83
N GLY A 25 -14.69 -6.20 6.59
CA GLY A 25 -16.10 -6.07 6.23
C GLY A 25 -16.53 -4.67 5.79
N VAL A 26 -15.73 -3.64 6.06
CA VAL A 26 -15.99 -2.26 5.64
C VAL A 26 -15.39 -1.99 4.28
N ARG A 27 -16.19 -1.42 3.38
CA ARG A 27 -15.75 -0.97 2.06
C ARG A 27 -15.22 0.46 2.18
N LEU A 28 -13.97 0.63 1.79
CA LEU A 28 -13.25 1.90 1.79
C LEU A 28 -12.85 2.20 0.35
N GLU A 29 -12.86 3.46 -0.02
CA GLU A 29 -12.47 3.89 -1.35
C GLU A 29 -11.67 5.18 -1.27
N GLY A 30 -10.81 5.39 -2.25
CA GLY A 30 -9.97 6.56 -2.30
C GLY A 30 -9.24 6.69 -3.62
N ALA A 31 -8.35 7.67 -3.65
CA ALA A 31 -7.46 7.92 -4.76
C ALA A 31 -6.02 7.92 -4.25
N SER A 32 -5.10 7.47 -5.11
CA SER A 32 -3.67 7.44 -4.85
C SER A 32 -2.92 8.17 -5.94
N GLU A 33 -1.80 8.77 -5.56
CA GLU A 33 -0.86 9.42 -6.47
C GLU A 33 0.57 9.05 -6.08
N THR A 34 1.40 8.77 -7.08
CA THR A 34 2.83 8.53 -6.88
C THR A 34 3.55 9.88 -6.74
N THR A 35 3.94 10.23 -5.53
CA THR A 35 4.60 11.51 -5.21
C THR A 35 6.11 11.47 -5.35
N GLU A 36 6.71 10.28 -5.30
CA GLU A 36 8.14 10.07 -5.52
C GLU A 36 8.32 8.84 -6.40
N TYR A 37 9.13 8.96 -7.45
CA TYR A 37 9.46 7.86 -8.35
C TYR A 37 10.94 7.95 -8.74
N ALA A 38 11.75 7.16 -8.06
CA ALA A 38 13.17 6.95 -8.34
C ALA A 38 13.35 5.48 -8.76
N PRO A 39 13.50 5.20 -10.08
CA PRO A 39 13.63 3.83 -10.58
C PRO A 39 14.72 3.04 -9.85
N ASN A 40 14.41 1.79 -9.47
CA ASN A 40 15.31 0.87 -8.75
C ASN A 40 15.79 1.35 -7.36
N GLU A 41 15.25 2.45 -6.85
CA GLU A 41 15.64 3.01 -5.56
C GLU A 41 14.44 3.17 -4.64
N ARG A 42 13.44 3.98 -5.04
CA ARG A 42 12.35 4.36 -4.14
C ARG A 42 11.08 4.78 -4.89
N ILE A 43 9.93 4.32 -4.40
CA ILE A 43 8.61 4.77 -4.85
C ILE A 43 7.78 5.16 -3.63
N VAL A 44 7.19 6.35 -3.65
CA VAL A 44 6.26 6.80 -2.60
C VAL A 44 4.90 7.11 -3.21
N VAL A 45 3.88 6.44 -2.68
CA VAL A 45 2.49 6.62 -3.07
C VAL A 45 1.73 7.22 -1.89
N ARG A 46 0.98 8.30 -2.13
CA ARG A 46 0.08 8.90 -1.15
C ARG A 46 -1.35 8.66 -1.54
N SER A 47 -2.16 8.24 -0.56
CA SER A 47 -3.58 7.97 -0.72
C SER A 47 -4.42 8.95 0.10
N LYS A 48 -5.55 9.36 -0.47
CA LYS A 48 -6.60 10.16 0.19
C LYS A 48 -7.93 9.43 0.08
N GLY A 49 -8.87 9.73 0.99
CA GLY A 49 -10.22 9.19 0.99
C GLY A 49 -10.51 8.34 2.23
N GLY A 50 -11.05 7.14 2.03
CA GLY A 50 -11.53 6.26 3.10
C GLY A 50 -10.46 5.85 4.11
N ILE A 51 -9.18 5.82 3.70
CA ILE A 51 -8.01 5.76 4.57
C ILE A 51 -6.94 6.65 3.97
N GLU A 52 -6.53 7.67 4.70
CA GLU A 52 -5.31 8.42 4.36
C GLU A 52 -4.08 7.57 4.70
N SER A 53 -3.21 7.38 3.72
CA SER A 53 -2.01 6.56 3.89
C SER A 53 -0.85 7.02 3.02
N THR A 54 0.36 6.66 3.42
CA THR A 54 1.58 6.74 2.61
C THR A 54 2.20 5.36 2.53
N LEU A 55 2.43 4.87 1.30
CA LEU A 55 3.15 3.65 1.03
C LEU A 55 4.52 4.03 0.47
N ALA A 56 5.59 3.49 1.06
CA ALA A 56 6.94 3.63 0.55
C ALA A 56 7.49 2.25 0.21
N TYR A 57 8.03 2.12 -1.01
CA TYR A 57 8.73 0.95 -1.51
C TYR A 57 10.19 1.33 -1.67
N ASP A 58 11.05 0.71 -0.88
CA ASP A 58 12.50 0.93 -0.89
C ASP A 58 13.18 -0.30 -1.46
N TYR A 59 13.98 -0.10 -2.51
CA TYR A 59 14.68 -1.15 -3.23
C TYR A 59 16.17 -1.02 -2.95
N GLN A 60 16.78 -2.11 -2.48
CA GLN A 60 18.21 -2.18 -2.21
C GLN A 60 18.79 -3.43 -2.84
N ARG A 61 19.97 -3.31 -3.44
CA ARG A 61 20.70 -4.48 -3.91
C ARG A 61 21.09 -5.35 -2.71
N GLU A 62 20.81 -6.65 -2.79
CA GLU A 62 21.23 -7.64 -1.81
C GLU A 62 21.81 -8.86 -2.52
N GLY A 63 23.15 -8.91 -2.62
CA GLY A 63 23.85 -9.96 -3.36
C GLY A 63 23.55 -9.92 -4.86
N ASP A 64 22.98 -11.00 -5.37
CA ASP A 64 22.46 -11.16 -6.73
C ASP A 64 20.98 -10.77 -6.87
N GLY A 65 20.30 -10.48 -5.75
CA GLY A 65 18.89 -10.09 -5.73
C GLY A 65 18.63 -8.67 -5.23
N THR A 66 17.37 -8.45 -4.86
CA THR A 66 16.86 -7.18 -4.35
C THR A 66 16.15 -7.40 -3.02
N ARG A 67 16.52 -6.60 -2.02
CA ARG A 67 15.75 -6.41 -0.81
C ARG A 67 14.71 -5.33 -1.07
N LEU A 68 13.44 -5.72 -1.11
CA LEU A 68 12.31 -4.80 -1.11
C LEU A 68 11.81 -4.60 0.32
N THR A 69 11.80 -3.35 0.78
CA THR A 69 11.15 -2.95 2.03
C THR A 69 9.88 -2.17 1.70
N VAL A 70 8.75 -2.60 2.25
CA VAL A 70 7.47 -1.87 2.11
C VAL A 70 7.07 -1.31 3.46
N SER A 71 6.95 0.02 3.51
CA SER A 71 6.48 0.74 4.70
C SER A 71 5.12 1.36 4.41
N VAL A 72 4.17 1.19 5.34
CA VAL A 72 2.81 1.74 5.20
C VAL A 72 2.49 2.54 6.45
N ASP A 73 2.37 3.86 6.29
CA ASP A 73 1.86 4.76 7.32
C ASP A 73 0.39 5.07 7.02
N TYR A 74 -0.50 4.91 7.99
CA TYR A 74 -1.91 5.17 7.81
C TYR A 74 -2.60 5.46 9.13
N LYS A 75 -3.74 6.16 9.04
CA LYS A 75 -4.63 6.40 10.18
C LYS A 75 -5.91 5.60 10.00
N ILE A 76 -6.21 4.73 10.95
CA ILE A 76 -7.46 3.96 10.94
C ILE A 76 -8.63 4.92 11.30
N PRO A 77 -9.67 5.04 10.46
CA PRO A 77 -10.84 5.87 10.77
C PRO A 77 -11.54 5.44 12.07
N ILE A 78 -11.87 6.41 12.92
CA ILE A 78 -12.53 6.24 14.23
C ILE A 78 -13.78 5.34 14.24
N PRO A 79 -14.69 5.33 13.24
CA PRO A 79 -15.84 4.42 13.28
C PRO A 79 -15.47 2.92 13.22
N LEU A 80 -14.22 2.56 12.93
CA LEU A 80 -13.72 1.18 12.95
C LEU A 80 -13.21 0.72 14.34
N VAL A 81 -13.14 1.61 15.34
CA VAL A 81 -12.24 1.42 16.48
C VAL A 81 -12.98 1.30 17.82
N GLY A 82 -13.09 0.07 18.31
CA GLY A 82 -12.80 -0.21 19.72
C GLY A 82 -11.32 -0.60 19.85
N LYS A 83 -10.65 -0.35 20.98
CA LYS A 83 -9.19 -0.64 21.14
C LYS A 83 -8.78 -2.07 20.80
N LEU A 84 -9.67 -3.06 20.99
CA LEU A 84 -9.43 -4.46 20.60
C LEU A 84 -9.44 -4.67 19.07
N ALA A 85 -10.16 -3.82 18.33
CA ALA A 85 -10.22 -3.87 16.87
C ALA A 85 -8.93 -3.34 16.23
N GLU A 86 -8.27 -2.34 16.84
CA GLU A 86 -7.05 -1.74 16.27
C GLU A 86 -5.91 -2.75 16.15
N SER A 87 -5.49 -3.39 17.24
CA SER A 87 -4.42 -4.40 17.19
C SER A 87 -4.77 -5.60 16.31
N PHE A 88 -6.05 -5.92 16.18
CA PHE A 88 -6.51 -6.97 15.27
C PHE A 88 -6.39 -6.55 13.80
N ILE A 89 -6.80 -5.32 13.46
CA ILE A 89 -6.64 -4.75 12.12
C ILE A 89 -5.16 -4.65 11.74
N LEU A 90 -4.29 -4.20 12.66
CA LEU A 90 -2.84 -4.16 12.43
C LEU A 90 -2.29 -5.55 12.04
N LYS A 91 -2.62 -6.58 12.82
CA LYS A 91 -2.19 -7.97 12.54
C LYS A 91 -2.75 -8.52 11.22
N LEU A 92 -3.98 -8.15 10.86
CA LEU A 92 -4.57 -8.54 9.57
C LEU A 92 -3.80 -7.91 8.42
N ASN A 93 -3.50 -6.61 8.50
CA ASN A 93 -2.76 -5.90 7.46
C ASN A 93 -1.31 -6.39 7.36
N GLU A 94 -0.65 -6.70 8.49
CA GLU A 94 0.68 -7.33 8.49
C GLU A 94 0.69 -8.66 7.73
N ARG A 95 -0.28 -9.54 8.02
CA ARG A 95 -0.41 -10.84 7.31
C ARG A 95 -0.72 -10.67 5.84
N GLU A 96 -1.56 -9.69 5.48
CA GLU A 96 -1.84 -9.38 4.07
C GLU A 96 -0.57 -8.89 3.37
N ALA A 97 0.21 -8.01 3.99
CA ALA A 97 1.49 -7.54 3.47
C ALA A 97 2.51 -8.68 3.29
N GLU A 98 2.65 -9.57 4.28
CA GLU A 98 3.50 -10.77 4.17
C GLU A 98 3.07 -11.65 3.00
N THR A 99 1.77 -11.86 2.82
CA THR A 99 1.21 -12.66 1.71
C THR A 99 1.51 -12.01 0.36
N VAL A 100 1.33 -10.69 0.24
CA VAL A 100 1.62 -9.94 -0.99
C VAL A 100 3.11 -10.00 -1.33
N LEU A 101 3.99 -9.78 -0.36
CA LEU A 101 5.44 -9.81 -0.57
C LEU A 101 5.96 -11.23 -0.85
N GLY A 102 5.40 -12.25 -0.20
CA GLY A 102 5.68 -13.65 -0.51
C GLY A 102 5.30 -13.99 -1.95
N ASN A 103 4.07 -13.66 -2.36
CA ASN A 103 3.62 -13.89 -3.74
C ASN A 103 4.43 -13.12 -4.78
N LEU A 104 4.88 -11.90 -4.46
CA LEU A 104 5.76 -11.13 -5.34
C LEU A 104 7.10 -11.85 -5.51
N LYS A 105 7.69 -12.32 -4.41
CA LYS A 105 8.95 -13.06 -4.43
C LYS A 105 8.83 -14.36 -5.23
N ASP A 106 7.71 -15.06 -5.15
CA ASP A 106 7.49 -16.32 -5.88
C ASP A 106 7.27 -16.12 -7.40
N ARG A 107 6.97 -14.89 -7.84
CA ARG A 107 6.69 -14.56 -9.25
C ARG A 107 7.86 -13.93 -10.00
N LEU A 108 8.94 -13.59 -9.31
CA LEU A 108 10.17 -13.01 -9.85
C LEU A 108 11.28 -14.06 -9.87
#